data_AF-U5Y5H9-F1
#
_entry.id   AF-U5Y5H9-F1
#
_cell.length_a   1.000
_cell.length_b   1.000
_cell.length_c   1.000
_cell.angle_alpha   90.00
_cell.angle_beta   90.00
_cell.angle_gamma   90.00
#
_symmetry.space_group_name_H-M   'P 1'
#
loop_
_entity.id
_entity.type
_entity.pdbx_description
1 polymer ?
#
loop_
_entity_poly.entity_id
_entity_poly.type
_entity_poly.pdbx_seq_one_letter_code
_entity_poly.pdbx_strand_id
1 'polypeptide(L)'
;MFLRNNKQKFSIRKLSAGAVSVLVATSVLGGVSNSVFARDSRSLPQITERDSGELSKLILEYGRRTNDKDVIEKVNNFLENADLSTLLRLSRGLDASSSTYGQDMLTWLSSRIYGLQDGKNIRPQDMRSLLVKHMQRVLVENDSNKSIIVALQEAVKNSNEAMAELIEKSAVQDSKIKEQEHELNIRKDLEKGLEADKTRLEEQLRDSSQKLAEKESDLSTSRKQFEALSKANQMTIDLLSKEGQKNTKLKAELQKERDKSAKMTKELADKLSASEKDKDRAIQITKELADKLSAAETSRDKAFAVSTELANKLAAKTAEAEKLMQNVGSLDRLVESAKREMAEKLAEIDQLTADKAKVDAELAAANDTIASLQSELEKAKTELAVSERLIESGKREIAELQKQKDASDKALEESQAKVAELEKEVEAAKAEVADLKAQLAKKEEELEAVKKEKEALEAKIEELKKAHAEELSKLKEMLEKKDHANADLQAEINRLKQELADRIKSLSQGGRASQANPGTTTAKAGQLPSTGESANPFFTIAALTVIAGAGMAVVSPKRKEN
;
A
#
# COMPACT_ATOMS: atom_id res chain seq x y z
N MET A 1 -36.86 3.12 54.85
CA MET A 1 -35.74 2.85 55.77
C MET A 1 -34.52 2.44 54.96
N PHE A 2 -33.31 2.66 55.45
CA PHE A 2 -32.03 2.14 54.93
C PHE A 2 -32.10 0.63 54.57
N LEU A 3 -31.37 0.02 53.63
CA LEU A 3 -30.28 0.41 52.69
C LEU A 3 -30.37 -0.54 51.44
N ARG A 4 -29.42 -0.79 50.51
CA ARG A 4 -27.97 -0.54 50.42
C ARG A 4 -27.48 -0.35 48.97
N ASN A 5 -26.37 0.38 48.80
CA ASN A 5 -25.58 0.55 47.58
C ASN A 5 -24.68 -0.67 47.32
N ASN A 6 -24.45 -1.07 46.04
CA ASN A 6 -23.38 -2.01 45.68
C ASN A 6 -22.82 -1.84 44.24
N LYS A 7 -22.25 -0.67 43.91
CA LYS A 7 -21.51 -0.48 42.63
C LYS A 7 -20.12 -1.14 42.66
N GLN A 8 -20.00 -2.38 42.18
CA GLN A 8 -18.69 -2.98 41.89
C GLN A 8 -18.04 -2.31 40.67
N LYS A 9 -16.82 -1.79 40.83
CA LYS A 9 -16.00 -1.24 39.73
C LYS A 9 -15.06 -2.32 39.22
N PHE A 10 -15.37 -2.94 38.08
CA PHE A 10 -14.42 -3.79 37.37
C PHE A 10 -13.52 -2.95 36.45
N SER A 11 -12.25 -2.77 36.84
CA SER A 11 -11.23 -2.14 36.02
C SER A 11 -10.73 -3.09 34.92
N ILE A 12 -11.50 -3.22 33.84
CA ILE A 12 -11.03 -3.93 32.63
C ILE A 12 -9.88 -3.12 32.03
N ARG A 13 -8.66 -3.67 32.10
CA ARG A 13 -7.49 -3.10 31.42
C ARG A 13 -7.71 -3.23 29.91
N LYS A 14 -7.61 -2.13 29.17
CA LYS A 14 -7.64 -2.16 27.70
C LYS A 14 -6.39 -2.89 27.18
N LEU A 15 -6.54 -4.13 26.71
CA LEU A 15 -5.55 -4.76 25.85
C LEU A 15 -5.74 -4.21 24.44
N SER A 16 -4.79 -3.39 23.99
CA SER A 16 -4.82 -2.73 22.69
C SER A 16 -4.27 -3.65 21.60
N ALA A 17 -5.01 -4.71 21.25
CA ALA A 17 -4.76 -5.48 20.05
C ALA A 17 -5.30 -4.71 18.83
N GLY A 18 -4.44 -3.91 18.19
CA GLY A 18 -4.77 -3.25 16.93
C GLY A 18 -4.67 -4.26 15.79
N ALA A 19 -5.80 -4.57 15.13
CA ALA A 19 -5.81 -5.37 13.93
C ALA A 19 -5.26 -4.52 12.76
N VAL A 20 -4.05 -4.84 12.29
CA VAL A 20 -3.43 -4.12 11.18
C VAL A 20 -3.95 -4.68 9.86
N SER A 21 -4.78 -3.90 9.15
CA SER A 21 -5.26 -4.27 7.81
C SER A 21 -4.15 -4.09 6.76
N VAL A 22 -3.30 -5.11 6.59
CA VAL A 22 -2.25 -5.12 5.56
C VAL A 22 -2.86 -5.55 4.22
N LEU A 23 -3.04 -4.60 3.32
CA LEU A 23 -3.51 -4.85 1.95
C LEU A 23 -2.36 -5.43 1.10
N VAL A 24 -2.14 -6.74 1.23
CA VAL A 24 -1.08 -7.47 0.50
C VAL A 24 -1.45 -7.59 -0.98
N ALA A 25 -0.77 -6.83 -1.84
CA ALA A 25 -0.81 -7.03 -3.29
C ALA A 25 -0.05 -8.32 -3.66
N THR A 26 -0.78 -9.38 -4.00
CA THR A 26 -0.23 -10.71 -4.32
C THR A 26 0.35 -10.79 -5.74
N SER A 27 1.50 -10.15 -5.96
CA SER A 27 2.31 -10.29 -7.18
C SER A 27 3.03 -11.64 -7.26
N VAL A 28 2.25 -12.72 -7.34
CA VAL A 28 2.75 -14.09 -7.51
C VAL A 28 3.24 -14.30 -8.95
N LEU A 29 4.54 -14.10 -9.19
CA LEU A 29 5.40 -14.88 -10.13
C LEU A 29 6.81 -14.26 -10.24
N GLY A 30 7.64 -14.52 -9.23
CA GLY A 30 9.09 -14.28 -9.26
C GLY A 30 9.79 -15.51 -8.72
N GLY A 31 10.31 -16.38 -9.60
CA GLY A 31 10.77 -17.71 -9.23
C GLY A 31 12.03 -17.70 -8.37
N VAL A 32 11.87 -17.81 -7.04
CA VAL A 32 12.98 -18.18 -6.15
C VAL A 32 13.39 -19.60 -6.50
N SER A 33 14.49 -19.72 -7.24
CA SER A 33 15.09 -21.01 -7.55
C SER A 33 15.54 -21.66 -6.24
N ASN A 34 14.96 -22.80 -5.90
CA ASN A 34 15.45 -23.64 -4.81
C ASN A 34 16.86 -24.13 -5.14
N SER A 35 17.87 -23.36 -4.73
CA SER A 35 19.27 -23.79 -4.67
C SER A 35 19.42 -24.81 -3.55
N VAL A 36 18.91 -26.01 -3.80
CA VAL A 36 19.23 -27.22 -3.04
C VAL A 36 20.74 -27.24 -2.84
N PHE A 37 21.20 -27.42 -1.60
CA PHE A 37 22.62 -27.59 -1.28
C PHE A 37 23.11 -28.94 -1.82
N ALA A 38 23.25 -29.02 -3.14
CA ALA A 38 23.75 -30.16 -3.88
C ALA A 38 25.22 -30.39 -3.52
N ARG A 39 25.44 -31.33 -2.61
CA ARG A 39 26.72 -31.58 -1.94
C ARG A 39 27.71 -32.36 -2.82
N ASP A 40 27.94 -31.91 -4.05
CA ASP A 40 29.06 -32.43 -4.84
C ASP A 40 29.64 -31.43 -5.87
N SER A 41 30.76 -30.82 -5.50
CA SER A 41 31.88 -30.49 -6.39
C SER A 41 32.98 -29.79 -5.57
N ARG A 42 34.25 -30.16 -5.76
CA ARG A 42 35.40 -29.57 -5.04
C ARG A 42 35.93 -28.29 -5.70
N SER A 43 35.23 -27.78 -6.71
CA SER A 43 35.54 -26.57 -7.46
C SER A 43 34.75 -25.39 -6.92
N LEU A 44 35.43 -24.33 -6.51
CA LEU A 44 34.79 -23.03 -6.25
C LEU A 44 34.09 -22.53 -7.52
N PRO A 45 32.94 -21.83 -7.38
CA PRO A 45 32.27 -21.25 -8.53
C PRO A 45 33.19 -20.27 -9.27
N GLN A 46 32.96 -20.13 -10.58
CA GLN A 46 33.61 -19.09 -11.36
C GLN A 46 32.99 -17.73 -11.01
N ILE A 47 33.77 -16.65 -11.19
CA ILE A 47 33.25 -15.29 -11.07
C ILE A 47 32.31 -14.98 -12.24
N THR A 48 31.38 -14.06 -12.06
CA THR A 48 30.51 -13.63 -13.16
C THR A 48 31.29 -12.83 -14.21
N GLU A 49 30.83 -12.83 -15.47
CA GLU A 49 31.44 -12.01 -16.53
C GLU A 49 31.40 -10.51 -16.20
N ARG A 50 30.31 -10.04 -15.57
CA ARG A 50 30.20 -8.67 -15.02
C ARG A 50 31.35 -8.39 -14.07
N ASP A 51 31.54 -9.24 -13.06
CA ASP A 51 32.53 -9.00 -12.00
C ASP A 51 33.96 -9.09 -12.53
N SER A 52 34.21 -10.00 -13.49
CA SER A 52 35.47 -10.07 -14.24
C SER A 52 35.74 -8.77 -15.02
N GLY A 53 34.70 -8.20 -15.64
CA GLY A 53 34.76 -6.91 -16.34
C GLY A 53 35.05 -5.74 -15.40
N GLU A 54 34.32 -5.61 -14.29
CA GLU A 54 34.55 -4.53 -13.31
C GLU A 54 35.93 -4.63 -12.65
N LEU A 55 36.37 -5.84 -12.24
CA LEU A 55 37.74 -6.05 -11.74
C LEU A 55 38.80 -5.65 -12.77
N SER A 56 38.56 -5.94 -14.06
CA SER A 56 39.47 -5.53 -15.13
C SER A 56 39.54 -4.01 -15.28
N LYS A 57 38.41 -3.29 -15.12
CA LYS A 57 38.41 -1.81 -15.08
C LYS A 57 39.18 -1.28 -13.87
N LEU A 58 38.93 -1.81 -12.67
CA LEU A 58 39.61 -1.39 -11.43
C LEU A 58 41.13 -1.51 -11.52
N ILE A 59 41.65 -2.60 -12.11
CA ILE A 59 43.09 -2.79 -12.36
C ILE A 59 43.62 -1.73 -13.35
N LEU A 60 42.86 -1.42 -14.41
CA LEU A 60 43.24 -0.41 -15.41
C LEU A 60 43.16 1.03 -14.86
N GLU A 61 42.28 1.32 -13.91
CA GLU A 61 42.21 2.62 -13.23
C GLU A 61 43.34 2.78 -12.22
N TYR A 62 43.59 1.78 -11.37
CA TYR A 62 44.75 1.76 -10.48
C TYR A 62 46.07 1.93 -11.26
N GLY A 63 46.20 1.25 -12.40
CA GLY A 63 47.37 1.36 -13.29
C GLY A 63 47.62 2.77 -13.84
N ARG A 64 46.60 3.65 -13.85
CA ARG A 64 46.73 5.07 -14.25
C ARG A 64 47.12 6.00 -13.10
N ARG A 65 47.13 5.52 -11.84
CA ARG A 65 47.48 6.29 -10.62
C ARG A 65 46.76 7.66 -10.51
N THR A 66 45.45 7.67 -10.73
CA THR A 66 44.63 8.89 -10.64
C THR A 66 44.46 9.37 -9.19
N ASN A 67 43.89 8.53 -8.31
CA ASN A 67 43.66 8.85 -6.90
C ASN A 67 43.38 7.57 -6.09
N ASP A 68 44.20 7.28 -5.08
CA ASP A 68 44.03 6.11 -4.21
C ASP A 68 42.66 6.05 -3.52
N LYS A 69 42.06 7.20 -3.16
CA LYS A 69 40.73 7.25 -2.51
C LYS A 69 39.62 6.81 -3.43
N ASP A 70 39.65 7.24 -4.69
CA ASP A 70 38.69 6.86 -5.73
C ASP A 70 38.78 5.34 -6.00
N VAL A 71 40.00 4.79 -6.09
CA VAL A 71 40.20 3.35 -6.23
C VAL A 71 39.69 2.58 -5.00
N ILE A 72 39.94 3.06 -3.78
CA ILE A 72 39.38 2.44 -2.54
C ILE A 72 37.85 2.47 -2.57
N GLU A 73 37.22 3.60 -2.93
CA GLU A 73 35.77 3.75 -2.96
C GLU A 73 35.12 2.82 -3.99
N LYS A 74 35.68 2.77 -5.21
CA LYS A 74 35.22 1.86 -6.27
C LYS A 74 35.45 0.39 -5.93
N VAL A 75 36.54 0.03 -5.24
CA VAL A 75 36.75 -1.35 -4.75
C VAL A 75 35.73 -1.71 -3.65
N ASN A 76 35.38 -0.79 -2.75
CA ASN A 76 34.33 -1.03 -1.76
C ASN A 76 32.96 -1.20 -2.43
N ASN A 77 32.60 -0.31 -3.36
CA ASN A 77 31.35 -0.39 -4.13
C ASN A 77 31.26 -1.70 -4.95
N PHE A 78 32.37 -2.12 -5.57
CA PHE A 78 32.48 -3.43 -6.21
C PHE A 78 32.24 -4.57 -5.21
N LEU A 79 32.89 -4.58 -4.04
CA LEU A 79 32.71 -5.62 -3.03
C LEU A 79 31.27 -5.67 -2.48
N GLU A 80 30.64 -4.51 -2.33
CA GLU A 80 29.24 -4.37 -1.86
C GLU A 80 28.21 -4.86 -2.88
N ASN A 81 28.54 -4.84 -4.18
CA ASN A 81 27.65 -5.24 -5.27
C ASN A 81 28.09 -6.51 -6.02
N ALA A 82 29.20 -7.14 -5.64
CA ALA A 82 29.75 -8.35 -6.26
C ALA A 82 28.84 -9.56 -6.06
N ASP A 83 28.85 -10.50 -7.01
CA ASP A 83 28.07 -11.73 -6.84
C ASP A 83 28.63 -12.60 -5.72
N LEU A 84 27.75 -13.39 -5.07
CA LEU A 84 28.13 -14.31 -4.00
C LEU A 84 29.19 -15.33 -4.47
N SER A 85 29.12 -15.78 -5.74
CA SER A 85 30.17 -16.61 -6.36
C SER A 85 31.54 -15.93 -6.34
N THR A 86 31.58 -14.65 -6.67
CA THR A 86 32.79 -13.82 -6.68
C THR A 86 33.32 -13.60 -5.26
N LEU A 87 32.46 -13.27 -4.29
CA LEU A 87 32.88 -13.11 -2.89
C LEU A 87 33.38 -14.43 -2.26
N LEU A 88 32.76 -15.57 -2.60
CA LEU A 88 33.26 -16.90 -2.24
C LEU A 88 34.60 -17.23 -2.94
N ARG A 89 34.78 -16.81 -4.19
CA ARG A 89 36.02 -17.02 -4.95
C ARG A 89 37.18 -16.16 -4.42
N LEU A 90 36.89 -14.96 -3.91
CA LEU A 90 37.87 -14.06 -3.30
C LEU A 90 38.23 -14.48 -1.87
N SER A 91 37.25 -14.81 -1.02
CA SER A 91 37.49 -15.21 0.38
C SER A 91 38.35 -16.48 0.52
N ARG A 92 38.44 -17.33 -0.52
CA ARG A 92 39.44 -18.40 -0.63
C ARG A 92 40.88 -17.94 -0.41
N GLY A 93 41.22 -16.70 -0.75
CA GLY A 93 42.56 -16.13 -0.51
C GLY A 93 42.84 -15.65 0.91
N LEU A 94 41.90 -15.87 1.83
CA LEU A 94 42.05 -15.71 3.28
C LEU A 94 42.32 -17.06 3.97
N ASP A 95 42.03 -18.19 3.29
CA ASP A 95 42.23 -19.55 3.79
C ASP A 95 43.68 -19.99 3.63
N ALA A 96 44.48 -19.81 4.69
CA ALA A 96 45.88 -20.24 4.76
C ALA A 96 46.08 -21.77 4.75
N SER A 97 45.02 -22.57 4.85
CA SER A 97 45.06 -24.04 4.68
C SER A 97 44.84 -24.49 3.23
N SER A 98 44.42 -23.57 2.35
CA SER A 98 44.23 -23.85 0.93
C SER A 98 45.55 -24.21 0.25
N SER A 99 45.55 -25.29 -0.55
CA SER A 99 46.66 -25.64 -1.44
C SER A 99 46.92 -24.60 -2.55
N THR A 100 46.04 -23.60 -2.72
CA THR A 100 46.23 -22.46 -3.63
C THR A 100 46.53 -21.16 -2.90
N TYR A 101 46.75 -21.16 -1.58
CA TYR A 101 47.01 -19.95 -0.82
C TYR A 101 48.28 -19.25 -1.31
N GLY A 102 48.19 -17.95 -1.61
CA GLY A 102 49.30 -17.18 -2.19
C GLY A 102 49.44 -17.32 -3.71
N GLN A 103 48.62 -18.16 -4.36
CA GLN A 103 48.48 -18.30 -5.81
C GLN A 103 47.01 -18.19 -6.26
N ASP A 104 46.17 -17.67 -5.36
CA ASP A 104 44.73 -17.49 -5.52
C ASP A 104 44.39 -16.12 -6.15
N MET A 105 43.11 -15.96 -6.53
CA MET A 105 42.60 -14.76 -7.18
C MET A 105 42.72 -13.49 -6.32
N LEU A 106 42.57 -13.59 -4.99
CA LEU A 106 42.70 -12.44 -4.10
C LEU A 106 44.16 -12.03 -3.94
N THR A 107 45.09 -12.99 -3.89
CA THR A 107 46.53 -12.70 -3.91
C THR A 107 46.93 -12.04 -5.24
N TRP A 108 46.41 -12.54 -6.37
CA TRP A 108 46.64 -11.91 -7.67
C TRP A 108 46.11 -10.47 -7.72
N LEU A 109 44.85 -10.23 -7.31
CA LEU A 109 44.30 -8.88 -7.22
C LEU A 109 45.06 -7.99 -6.24
N SER A 110 45.44 -8.51 -5.08
CA SER A 110 46.24 -7.76 -4.08
C SER A 110 47.64 -7.43 -4.58
N SER A 111 48.20 -8.17 -5.54
CA SER A 111 49.45 -7.81 -6.23
C SER A 111 49.26 -6.76 -7.33
N ARG A 112 48.03 -6.63 -7.86
CA ARG A 112 47.66 -5.70 -8.93
C ARG A 112 47.09 -4.38 -8.44
N ILE A 113 46.48 -4.38 -7.25
CA ILE A 113 45.87 -3.23 -6.58
C ILE A 113 46.39 -3.24 -5.14
N TYR A 114 47.51 -2.53 -4.92
CA TYR A 114 48.25 -2.53 -3.65
C TYR A 114 48.66 -1.11 -3.23
N GLY A 115 49.01 -0.94 -1.96
CA GLY A 115 49.64 0.28 -1.48
C GLY A 115 48.70 1.48 -1.33
N LEU A 116 47.39 1.30 -1.46
CA LEU A 116 46.38 2.36 -1.49
C LEU A 116 46.30 3.12 -0.16
N GLN A 117 46.30 4.45 -0.20
CA GLN A 117 46.23 5.31 0.98
C GLN A 117 44.98 6.22 0.95
N ASP A 118 44.12 6.07 1.96
CA ASP A 118 42.98 6.97 2.19
C ASP A 118 43.33 8.21 3.06
N GLY A 119 44.57 8.30 3.54
CA GLY A 119 45.02 9.33 4.48
C GLY A 119 44.43 9.23 5.89
N LYS A 120 43.67 8.16 6.20
CA LYS A 120 43.12 7.85 7.52
C LYS A 120 43.81 6.64 8.16
N ASN A 121 44.19 5.65 7.35
CA ASN A 121 44.88 4.44 7.77
C ASN A 121 46.41 4.61 7.64
N ILE A 122 47.14 4.35 8.74
CA ILE A 122 48.62 4.40 8.78
C ILE A 122 49.25 3.28 7.94
N ARG A 123 48.50 2.19 7.68
CA ARG A 123 48.94 1.07 6.84
C ARG A 123 48.31 1.19 5.45
N PRO A 124 49.08 1.03 4.36
CA PRO A 124 48.54 0.95 3.01
C PRO A 124 47.57 -0.22 2.85
N GLN A 125 46.60 -0.07 1.96
CA GLN A 125 45.53 -1.02 1.70
C GLN A 125 45.72 -1.74 0.36
N ASP A 126 45.25 -2.99 0.31
CA ASP A 126 45.17 -3.86 -0.85
C ASP A 126 43.77 -4.51 -0.94
N MET A 127 43.51 -5.23 -2.04
CA MET A 127 42.24 -5.93 -2.24
C MET A 127 41.88 -6.87 -1.05
N ARG A 128 42.87 -7.56 -0.46
CA ARG A 128 42.67 -8.41 0.72
C ARG A 128 42.20 -7.63 1.94
N SER A 129 42.82 -6.49 2.25
CA SER A 129 42.44 -5.65 3.39
C SER A 129 41.04 -5.05 3.25
N LEU A 130 40.65 -4.67 2.03
CA LEU A 130 39.33 -4.11 1.74
C LEU A 130 38.25 -5.20 1.78
N LEU A 131 38.51 -6.39 1.23
CA LEU A 131 37.63 -7.56 1.39
C LEU A 131 37.41 -7.90 2.86
N VAL A 132 38.46 -7.94 3.69
CA VAL A 132 38.33 -8.24 5.13
C VAL A 132 37.49 -7.18 5.84
N LYS A 133 37.69 -5.88 5.53
CA LYS A 133 36.85 -4.79 6.09
C LYS A 133 35.39 -4.92 5.67
N HIS A 134 35.11 -5.22 4.39
CA HIS A 134 33.76 -5.45 3.89
C HIS A 134 33.09 -6.64 4.58
N MET A 135 33.77 -7.80 4.64
CA MET A 135 33.25 -9.01 5.30
C MET A 135 32.98 -8.77 6.80
N GLN A 136 33.86 -8.04 7.49
CA GLN A 136 33.64 -7.66 8.90
C GLN A 136 32.40 -6.76 9.07
N ARG A 137 32.20 -5.78 8.19
CA ARG A 137 31.03 -4.89 8.22
C ARG A 137 29.73 -5.69 8.02
N VAL A 138 29.68 -6.49 6.96
CA VAL A 138 28.50 -7.32 6.60
C VAL A 138 28.18 -8.35 7.68
N LEU A 139 29.18 -8.90 8.39
CA LEU A 139 28.93 -9.80 9.52
C LEU A 139 28.28 -9.07 10.72
N VAL A 140 28.73 -7.85 11.05
CA VAL A 140 28.16 -7.04 12.13
C VAL A 140 26.75 -6.54 11.79
N GLU A 141 26.53 -6.13 10.54
CA GLU A 141 25.23 -5.72 10.02
C GLU A 141 24.23 -6.90 10.06
N ASN A 142 24.64 -8.10 9.62
CA ASN A 142 23.79 -9.29 9.66
C ASN A 142 23.43 -9.75 11.08
N ASP A 143 24.37 -9.74 12.04
CA ASP A 143 24.05 -10.12 13.42
C ASP A 143 23.14 -9.08 14.11
N SER A 144 23.33 -7.79 13.80
CA SER A 144 22.42 -6.71 14.23
C SER A 144 21.00 -6.92 13.67
N ASN A 145 20.90 -7.18 12.37
CA ASN A 145 19.63 -7.38 11.65
C ASN A 145 18.93 -8.70 11.97
N LYS A 146 19.62 -9.70 12.54
CA LYS A 146 19.08 -11.01 12.91
C LYS A 146 17.82 -10.92 13.78
N SER A 147 17.81 -9.99 14.73
CA SER A 147 16.65 -9.72 15.61
C SER A 147 15.43 -9.23 14.81
N ILE A 148 15.67 -8.33 13.85
CA ILE A 148 14.66 -7.76 12.95
C ILE A 148 14.12 -8.84 12.01
N ILE A 149 14.99 -9.69 11.45
CA ILE A 149 14.61 -10.81 10.57
C ILE A 149 13.70 -11.80 11.29
N VAL A 150 14.02 -12.18 12.54
CA VAL A 150 13.16 -13.07 13.34
C VAL A 150 11.80 -12.40 13.63
N ALA A 151 11.78 -11.12 14.03
CA ALA A 151 10.53 -10.40 14.27
C ALA A 151 9.66 -10.28 13.01
N LEU A 152 10.27 -10.09 11.83
CA LEU A 152 9.56 -10.08 10.54
C LEU A 152 9.02 -11.48 10.18
N GLN A 153 9.79 -12.54 10.40
CA GLN A 153 9.34 -13.92 10.18
C GLN A 153 8.13 -14.27 11.05
N GLU A 154 8.15 -13.87 12.33
CA GLU A 154 7.03 -14.11 13.25
C GLU A 154 5.81 -13.24 12.92
N ALA A 155 6.00 -11.99 12.52
CA ALA A 155 4.91 -11.13 12.02
C ALA A 155 4.24 -11.72 10.76
N VAL A 156 5.03 -12.21 9.79
CA VAL A 156 4.51 -12.88 8.58
C VAL A 156 3.78 -14.18 8.94
N LYS A 157 4.32 -15.00 9.85
CA LYS A 157 3.65 -16.22 10.34
C LYS A 157 2.27 -15.89 10.94
N ASN A 158 2.22 -14.93 11.86
CA ASN A 158 0.97 -14.54 12.53
C ASN A 158 -0.05 -13.95 11.54
N SER A 159 0.41 -13.21 10.52
CA SER A 159 -0.45 -12.72 9.44
C SER A 159 -1.03 -13.84 8.57
N ASN A 160 -0.25 -14.88 8.28
CA ASN A 160 -0.72 -16.05 7.52
C ASN A 160 -1.74 -16.88 8.31
N GLU A 161 -1.52 -17.05 9.63
CA GLU A 161 -2.47 -17.74 10.52
C GLU A 161 -3.81 -16.96 10.60
N ALA A 162 -3.76 -15.63 10.71
CA ALA A 162 -4.96 -14.78 10.66
C ALA A 162 -5.71 -14.85 9.31
N MET A 163 -4.99 -14.93 8.17
CA MET A 163 -5.62 -15.14 6.86
C MET A 163 -6.29 -16.52 6.74
N ALA A 164 -5.69 -17.57 7.30
CA ALA A 164 -6.28 -18.90 7.31
C ALA A 164 -7.63 -18.93 8.06
N GLU A 165 -7.70 -18.32 9.24
CA GLU A 165 -8.97 -18.16 9.99
C GLU A 165 -10.04 -17.41 9.19
N LEU A 166 -9.66 -16.37 8.44
CA LEU A 166 -10.60 -15.60 7.62
C LEU A 166 -11.15 -16.41 6.44
N ILE A 167 -10.30 -17.23 5.80
CA ILE A 167 -10.71 -18.14 4.72
C ILE A 167 -11.71 -19.19 5.24
N GLU A 168 -11.45 -19.78 6.42
CA GLU A 168 -12.38 -20.73 7.04
C GLU A 168 -13.73 -20.09 7.37
N LYS A 169 -13.73 -18.90 7.99
CA LYS A 169 -14.95 -18.13 8.30
C LYS A 169 -15.73 -17.77 7.04
N SER A 170 -15.05 -17.40 5.95
CA SER A 170 -15.67 -17.14 4.64
C SER A 170 -16.36 -18.40 4.08
N ALA A 171 -15.73 -19.56 4.13
CA ALA A 171 -16.31 -20.81 3.64
C ALA A 171 -17.55 -21.26 4.44
N VAL A 172 -17.58 -20.99 5.75
CA VAL A 172 -18.76 -21.20 6.60
C VAL A 172 -19.89 -20.23 6.23
N GLN A 173 -19.58 -18.96 5.96
CA GLN A 173 -20.57 -17.98 5.51
C GLN A 173 -21.16 -18.33 4.13
N ASP A 174 -20.33 -18.69 3.15
CA ASP A 174 -20.77 -19.16 1.82
C ASP A 174 -21.72 -20.37 1.90
N SER A 175 -21.46 -21.27 2.86
CA SER A 175 -22.29 -22.46 3.09
C SER A 175 -23.66 -22.06 3.66
N LYS A 176 -23.69 -21.13 4.63
CA LYS A 176 -24.92 -20.62 5.22
C LYS A 176 -25.76 -19.78 4.25
N ILE A 177 -25.12 -19.02 3.36
CA ILE A 177 -25.82 -18.27 2.30
C ILE A 177 -26.58 -19.23 1.38
N LYS A 178 -25.95 -20.31 0.93
CA LYS A 178 -26.60 -21.33 0.07
C LYS A 178 -27.78 -22.02 0.75
N GLU A 179 -27.67 -22.28 2.05
CA GLU A 179 -28.77 -22.82 2.86
C GLU A 179 -29.95 -21.85 2.94
N GLN A 180 -29.69 -20.55 3.15
CA GLN A 180 -30.71 -19.49 3.14
C GLN A 180 -31.33 -19.27 1.76
N GLU A 181 -30.56 -19.36 0.66
CA GLU A 181 -31.10 -19.33 -0.71
C GLU A 181 -32.04 -20.51 -1.00
N HIS A 182 -31.69 -21.69 -0.50
CA HIS A 182 -32.52 -22.90 -0.63
C HIS A 182 -33.84 -22.77 0.16
N GLU A 183 -33.79 -22.32 1.42
CA GLU A 183 -34.99 -21.98 2.19
C GLU A 183 -35.86 -20.93 1.48
N LEU A 184 -35.26 -19.88 0.94
CA LEU A 184 -35.98 -18.78 0.30
C LEU A 184 -36.71 -19.24 -0.98
N ASN A 185 -36.15 -20.20 -1.71
CA ASN A 185 -36.83 -20.82 -2.85
C ASN A 185 -37.99 -21.73 -2.41
N ILE A 186 -37.82 -22.54 -1.35
CA ILE A 186 -38.94 -23.32 -0.76
C ILE A 186 -40.09 -22.40 -0.31
N ARG A 187 -39.78 -21.28 0.35
CA ARG A 187 -40.77 -20.29 0.79
C ARG A 187 -41.53 -19.67 -0.40
N LYS A 188 -40.87 -19.37 -1.53
CA LYS A 188 -41.52 -18.88 -2.76
C LYS A 188 -42.47 -19.89 -3.39
N ASP A 189 -42.15 -21.19 -3.33
CA ASP A 189 -43.04 -22.22 -3.89
C ASP A 189 -44.23 -22.52 -2.97
N LEU A 190 -44.05 -22.41 -1.65
CA LEU A 190 -45.15 -22.37 -0.68
C LEU A 190 -46.07 -21.14 -0.88
N GLU A 191 -45.50 -19.95 -1.11
CA GLU A 191 -46.23 -18.71 -1.37
C GLU A 191 -47.11 -18.82 -2.63
N LYS A 192 -46.60 -19.40 -3.72
CA LYS A 192 -47.41 -19.71 -4.93
C LYS A 192 -48.56 -20.67 -4.61
N GLY A 193 -48.32 -21.69 -3.78
CA GLY A 193 -49.35 -22.63 -3.36
C GLY A 193 -50.46 -21.95 -2.56
N LEU A 194 -50.09 -21.13 -1.58
CA LEU A 194 -51.02 -20.36 -0.76
C LEU A 194 -51.85 -19.37 -1.58
N GLU A 195 -51.25 -18.67 -2.55
CA GLU A 195 -51.99 -17.74 -3.41
C GLU A 195 -52.95 -18.47 -4.37
N ALA A 196 -52.59 -19.68 -4.84
CA ALA A 196 -53.48 -20.53 -5.62
C ALA A 196 -54.67 -21.06 -4.79
N ASP A 197 -54.44 -21.54 -3.57
CA ASP A 197 -55.52 -21.97 -2.67
C ASP A 197 -56.39 -20.80 -2.20
N LYS A 198 -55.81 -19.61 -1.98
CA LYS A 198 -56.57 -18.36 -1.75
C LYS A 198 -57.48 -18.02 -2.93
N THR A 199 -56.96 -18.04 -4.16
CA THR A 199 -57.76 -17.77 -5.38
C THR A 199 -58.95 -18.75 -5.49
N ARG A 200 -58.70 -20.03 -5.19
CA ARG A 200 -59.73 -21.09 -5.17
C ARG A 200 -60.76 -20.89 -4.05
N LEU A 201 -60.35 -20.45 -2.86
CA LEU A 201 -61.25 -20.14 -1.74
C LEU A 201 -62.11 -18.90 -2.03
N GLU A 202 -61.55 -17.87 -2.67
CA GLU A 202 -62.31 -16.69 -3.13
C GLU A 202 -63.38 -17.08 -4.18
N GLU A 203 -63.06 -17.99 -5.11
CA GLU A 203 -64.02 -18.52 -6.08
C GLU A 203 -65.12 -19.37 -5.42
N GLN A 204 -64.76 -20.26 -4.47
CA GLN A 204 -65.73 -21.03 -3.69
C GLN A 204 -66.66 -20.14 -2.83
N LEU A 205 -66.13 -19.06 -2.25
CA LEU A 205 -66.91 -18.09 -1.47
C LEU A 205 -67.89 -17.33 -2.37
N ARG A 206 -67.47 -17.00 -3.61
CA ARG A 206 -68.28 -16.31 -4.62
C ARG A 206 -69.44 -17.18 -5.10
N ASP A 207 -69.18 -18.44 -5.45
CA ASP A 207 -70.19 -19.45 -5.79
C ASP A 207 -71.18 -19.70 -4.64
N SER A 208 -70.68 -19.81 -3.41
CA SER A 208 -71.50 -19.97 -2.21
C SER A 208 -72.40 -18.75 -1.96
N SER A 209 -71.89 -17.53 -2.20
CA SER A 209 -72.63 -16.29 -2.06
C SER A 209 -73.72 -16.13 -3.14
N GLN A 210 -73.46 -16.56 -4.37
CA GLN A 210 -74.47 -16.60 -5.43
C GLN A 210 -75.61 -17.58 -5.07
N LYS A 211 -75.28 -18.80 -4.63
CA LYS A 211 -76.25 -19.80 -4.18
C LYS A 211 -77.06 -19.36 -2.96
N LEU A 212 -76.49 -18.51 -2.10
CA LEU A 212 -77.22 -17.89 -0.99
C LEU A 212 -78.25 -16.88 -1.51
N ALA A 213 -77.86 -15.98 -2.41
CA ALA A 213 -78.76 -14.98 -3.00
C ALA A 213 -79.90 -15.62 -3.81
N GLU A 214 -79.63 -16.70 -4.55
CA GLU A 214 -80.65 -17.52 -5.22
C GLU A 214 -81.66 -18.08 -4.20
N LYS A 215 -81.19 -18.64 -3.08
CA LYS A 215 -82.08 -19.14 -2.01
C LYS A 215 -82.84 -18.05 -1.25
N GLU A 216 -82.30 -16.84 -1.10
CA GLU A 216 -83.06 -15.72 -0.54
C GLU A 216 -84.18 -15.26 -1.47
N SER A 217 -83.98 -15.32 -2.78
CA SER A 217 -85.04 -15.10 -3.78
C SER A 217 -86.16 -16.14 -3.65
N ASP A 218 -85.81 -17.43 -3.54
CA ASP A 218 -86.77 -18.52 -3.36
C ASP A 218 -87.50 -18.46 -2.01
N LEU A 219 -86.84 -18.01 -0.94
CA LEU A 219 -87.50 -17.73 0.34
C LEU A 219 -88.45 -16.53 0.25
N SER A 220 -88.12 -15.52 -0.56
CA SER A 220 -88.97 -14.34 -0.79
C SER A 220 -90.23 -14.70 -1.58
N THR A 221 -90.14 -15.54 -2.62
CA THR A 221 -91.30 -16.05 -3.36
C THR A 221 -92.14 -16.98 -2.49
N SER A 222 -91.51 -17.89 -1.74
CA SER A 222 -92.19 -18.79 -0.80
C SER A 222 -92.94 -18.04 0.32
N ARG A 223 -92.36 -16.96 0.87
CA ARG A 223 -93.05 -16.09 1.85
C ARG A 223 -94.30 -15.45 1.27
N LYS A 224 -94.26 -14.95 0.03
CA LYS A 224 -95.43 -14.36 -0.66
C LYS A 224 -96.55 -15.38 -0.87
N GLN A 225 -96.20 -16.63 -1.21
CA GLN A 225 -97.16 -17.74 -1.31
C GLN A 225 -97.77 -18.09 0.05
N PHE A 226 -96.97 -18.17 1.11
CA PHE A 226 -97.45 -18.44 2.47
C PHE A 226 -98.38 -17.33 3.00
N GLU A 227 -98.08 -16.06 2.72
CA GLU A 227 -98.94 -14.94 3.11
C GLU A 227 -100.29 -14.95 2.37
N ALA A 228 -100.31 -15.37 1.11
CA ALA A 228 -101.55 -15.59 0.36
C ALA A 228 -102.38 -16.75 0.94
N LEU A 229 -101.75 -17.88 1.27
CA LEU A 229 -102.40 -19.01 1.95
C LEU A 229 -102.95 -18.64 3.34
N SER A 230 -102.21 -17.82 4.10
CA SER A 230 -102.66 -17.31 5.40
C SER A 230 -103.94 -16.48 5.27
N LYS A 231 -104.01 -15.58 4.28
CA LYS A 231 -105.22 -14.78 3.98
C LYS A 231 -106.41 -15.66 3.54
N ALA A 232 -106.17 -16.71 2.76
CA ALA A 232 -107.21 -17.68 2.38
C ALA A 232 -107.74 -18.50 3.57
N ASN A 233 -106.86 -18.94 4.48
CA ASN A 233 -107.26 -19.61 5.71
C ASN A 233 -108.07 -18.67 6.63
N GLN A 234 -107.68 -17.39 6.76
CA GLN A 234 -108.44 -16.41 7.53
C GLN A 234 -109.86 -16.21 6.95
N MET A 235 -109.99 -16.09 5.62
CA MET A 235 -111.29 -16.05 4.93
C MET A 235 -112.15 -17.31 5.20
N THR A 236 -111.51 -18.48 5.29
CA THR A 236 -112.19 -19.75 5.57
C THR A 236 -112.70 -19.82 7.02
N ILE A 237 -111.94 -19.28 7.97
CA ILE A 237 -112.34 -19.15 9.38
C ILE A 237 -113.53 -18.18 9.51
N ASP A 238 -113.51 -17.04 8.81
CA ASP A 238 -114.60 -16.07 8.81
C ASP A 238 -115.90 -16.61 8.16
N LEU A 239 -115.79 -17.56 7.23
CA LEU A 239 -116.92 -18.31 6.66
C LEU A 239 -117.50 -19.31 7.68
N LEU A 240 -116.65 -20.13 8.30
CA LEU A 240 -117.08 -21.07 9.35
C LEU A 240 -117.73 -20.36 10.56
N SER A 241 -117.22 -19.19 10.92
CA SER A 241 -117.76 -18.35 12.00
C SER A 241 -119.18 -17.83 11.70
N LYS A 242 -119.54 -17.66 10.42
CA LYS A 242 -120.90 -17.27 10.00
C LYS A 242 -121.89 -18.44 9.98
N GLU A 243 -121.44 -19.66 9.70
CA GLU A 243 -122.31 -20.85 9.70
C GLU A 243 -122.72 -21.27 11.13
N GLY A 244 -121.85 -21.02 12.12
CA GLY A 244 -122.03 -21.44 13.51
C GLY A 244 -123.21 -20.81 14.29
N GLN A 245 -123.85 -19.75 13.79
CA GLN A 245 -124.89 -19.01 14.52
C GLN A 245 -126.34 -19.48 14.26
N LYS A 246 -126.56 -20.62 13.58
CA LYS A 246 -127.90 -21.01 13.09
C LYS A 246 -128.63 -22.15 13.83
N ASN A 247 -128.06 -22.77 14.87
CA ASN A 247 -128.57 -24.07 15.37
C ASN A 247 -128.84 -24.15 16.89
N THR A 248 -129.65 -23.23 17.45
CA THR A 248 -129.97 -23.16 18.89
C THR A 248 -131.45 -22.89 19.24
N LYS A 249 -132.41 -23.42 18.45
CA LYS A 249 -133.86 -23.31 18.73
C LYS A 249 -134.65 -24.61 18.49
N LEU A 250 -134.41 -25.67 19.28
CA LEU A 250 -135.23 -26.89 19.21
C LEU A 250 -135.16 -27.78 20.49
N LYS A 251 -135.35 -27.19 21.69
CA LYS A 251 -135.26 -27.96 22.96
C LYS A 251 -136.11 -27.38 24.11
N ALA A 252 -137.37 -27.01 23.87
CA ALA A 252 -138.21 -26.37 24.89
C ALA A 252 -139.72 -26.67 24.83
N GLU A 253 -140.20 -27.70 24.11
CA GLU A 253 -141.65 -27.93 23.98
C GLU A 253 -142.06 -29.41 23.82
N LEU A 254 -141.89 -30.20 24.89
CA LEU A 254 -142.69 -31.41 25.13
C LEU A 254 -142.74 -31.71 26.65
N GLN A 255 -143.70 -32.53 27.05
CA GLN A 255 -143.83 -33.10 28.39
C GLN A 255 -144.09 -32.14 29.57
N LYS A 256 -145.00 -31.18 29.37
CA LYS A 256 -145.88 -30.69 30.46
C LYS A 256 -147.24 -31.44 30.49
N GLU A 257 -147.25 -32.69 30.03
CA GLU A 257 -148.45 -33.52 29.92
C GLU A 257 -148.52 -34.52 31.09
N ARG A 258 -149.48 -34.25 32.00
CA ARG A 258 -150.08 -35.15 33.01
C ARG A 258 -149.33 -35.48 34.32
N ASP A 259 -148.92 -34.44 35.04
CA ASP A 259 -149.17 -34.40 36.48
C ASP A 259 -150.67 -34.20 36.78
N LYS A 260 -151.52 -35.24 36.68
CA LYS A 260 -152.95 -35.08 37.08
C LYS A 260 -153.79 -36.31 37.48
N SER A 261 -153.23 -37.39 38.03
CA SER A 261 -154.06 -38.39 38.73
C SER A 261 -153.35 -39.12 39.88
N ALA A 262 -153.02 -38.35 40.93
CA ALA A 262 -152.81 -38.92 42.26
C ALA A 262 -154.14 -38.90 43.04
N LYS A 263 -154.41 -39.97 43.82
CA LYS A 263 -155.50 -40.12 44.80
C LYS A 263 -156.95 -40.30 44.28
N MET A 264 -157.27 -41.53 43.88
CA MET A 264 -158.25 -42.36 44.61
C MET A 264 -157.66 -43.79 44.65
N THR A 265 -157.07 -44.26 45.75
CA THR A 265 -157.69 -44.63 47.03
C THR A 265 -158.58 -45.88 46.94
N LYS A 266 -157.91 -47.04 46.87
CA LYS A 266 -158.10 -48.16 47.82
C LYS A 266 -159.54 -48.62 48.09
N GLU A 267 -160.05 -49.51 47.25
CA GLU A 267 -160.53 -50.86 47.64
C GLU A 267 -160.74 -51.72 46.37
N LEU A 268 -160.96 -53.04 46.52
CA LEU A 268 -160.83 -54.07 45.47
C LEU A 268 -159.38 -54.32 44.97
N ALA A 269 -158.51 -55.12 45.63
CA ALA A 269 -158.61 -55.92 46.87
C ALA A 269 -159.87 -56.82 46.98
N ASP A 270 -159.96 -57.99 46.34
CA ASP A 270 -158.89 -58.92 45.92
C ASP A 270 -159.31 -59.84 44.75
N LYS A 271 -158.47 -60.86 44.45
CA LYS A 271 -158.75 -62.13 43.70
C LYS A 271 -158.17 -62.34 42.29
N LEU A 272 -157.05 -61.71 41.90
CA LEU A 272 -156.22 -62.21 40.76
C LEU A 272 -154.73 -61.79 40.82
N SER A 273 -154.09 -61.82 41.99
CA SER A 273 -153.34 -63.00 42.47
C SER A 273 -152.13 -63.44 41.62
N ALA A 274 -150.93 -63.11 42.13
CA ALA A 274 -149.63 -63.77 41.94
C ALA A 274 -149.02 -63.95 40.52
N SER A 275 -149.72 -64.55 39.55
CA SER A 275 -149.06 -65.14 38.37
C SER A 275 -148.44 -64.13 37.39
N GLU A 276 -148.92 -62.89 37.36
CA GLU A 276 -148.39 -61.87 36.45
C GLU A 276 -147.18 -61.14 37.06
N LYS A 277 -147.17 -60.92 38.39
CA LYS A 277 -146.08 -60.19 39.07
C LYS A 277 -144.72 -60.85 38.89
N ASP A 278 -144.61 -62.17 39.00
CA ASP A 278 -143.32 -62.85 38.83
C ASP A 278 -142.89 -62.89 37.35
N LYS A 279 -143.83 -62.83 36.41
CA LYS A 279 -143.55 -62.75 34.97
C LYS A 279 -143.09 -61.34 34.57
N ASP A 280 -143.77 -60.29 35.04
CA ASP A 280 -143.35 -58.90 34.87
C ASP A 280 -142.01 -58.63 35.54
N ARG A 281 -141.78 -59.20 36.74
CA ARG A 281 -140.50 -59.09 37.45
C ARG A 281 -139.39 -59.85 36.74
N ALA A 282 -139.67 -61.01 36.15
CA ALA A 282 -138.71 -61.70 35.27
C ALA A 282 -138.38 -60.87 34.02
N ILE A 283 -139.38 -60.32 33.34
CA ILE A 283 -139.19 -59.43 32.17
C ILE A 283 -138.40 -58.17 32.56
N GLN A 284 -138.69 -57.57 33.71
CA GLN A 284 -137.97 -56.42 34.24
C GLN A 284 -136.51 -56.77 34.58
N ILE A 285 -136.25 -57.93 35.20
CA ILE A 285 -134.89 -58.42 35.47
C ILE A 285 -134.15 -58.71 34.17
N THR A 286 -134.76 -59.38 33.19
CA THR A 286 -134.14 -59.63 31.88
C THR A 286 -133.82 -58.33 31.15
N LYS A 287 -134.72 -57.33 31.21
CA LYS A 287 -134.47 -56.01 30.63
C LYS A 287 -133.36 -55.25 31.36
N GLU A 288 -133.38 -55.22 32.70
CA GLU A 288 -132.28 -54.66 33.48
C GLU A 288 -130.94 -55.34 33.20
N LEU A 289 -130.92 -56.65 32.99
CA LEU A 289 -129.70 -57.39 32.62
C LEU A 289 -129.25 -57.08 31.20
N ALA A 290 -130.15 -56.91 30.24
CA ALA A 290 -129.83 -56.47 28.88
C ALA A 290 -129.29 -55.02 28.87
N ASP A 291 -129.94 -54.11 29.61
CA ASP A 291 -129.49 -52.71 29.76
C ASP A 291 -128.11 -52.64 30.46
N LYS A 292 -127.89 -53.46 31.51
CA LYS A 292 -126.58 -53.59 32.17
C LYS A 292 -125.52 -54.22 31.26
N LEU A 293 -125.88 -55.21 30.43
CA LEU A 293 -124.97 -55.83 29.47
C LEU A 293 -124.55 -54.83 28.39
N SER A 294 -125.50 -54.11 27.78
CA SER A 294 -125.22 -53.10 26.76
C SER A 294 -124.41 -51.92 27.33
N ALA A 295 -124.67 -51.52 28.59
CA ALA A 295 -123.85 -50.56 29.30
C ALA A 295 -122.41 -51.08 29.56
N ALA A 296 -122.26 -52.37 29.88
CA ALA A 296 -120.95 -53.01 30.05
C ALA A 296 -120.18 -53.15 28.73
N GLU A 297 -120.84 -53.49 27.62
CA GLU A 297 -120.25 -53.50 26.28
C GLU A 297 -119.82 -52.09 25.84
N THR A 298 -120.69 -51.10 26.04
CA THR A 298 -120.37 -49.68 25.81
C THR A 298 -119.19 -49.21 26.68
N SER A 299 -119.04 -49.75 27.89
CA SER A 299 -117.92 -49.47 28.78
C SER A 299 -116.62 -50.16 28.31
N ARG A 300 -116.71 -51.44 27.90
CA ARG A 300 -115.62 -52.22 27.29
C ARG A 300 -115.07 -51.50 26.06
N ASP A 301 -115.93 -51.05 25.16
CA ASP A 301 -115.51 -50.46 23.89
C ASP A 301 -114.87 -49.08 24.09
N LYS A 302 -115.35 -48.30 25.07
CA LYS A 302 -114.66 -47.09 25.54
C LYS A 302 -113.30 -47.41 26.16
N ALA A 303 -113.19 -48.44 26.99
CA ALA A 303 -111.91 -48.87 27.56
C ALA A 303 -110.93 -49.37 26.49
N PHE A 304 -111.41 -50.06 25.46
CA PHE A 304 -110.60 -50.52 24.32
C PHE A 304 -110.13 -49.35 23.44
N ALA A 305 -110.98 -48.36 23.21
CA ALA A 305 -110.61 -47.11 22.54
C ALA A 305 -109.54 -46.34 23.31
N VAL A 306 -109.71 -46.17 24.64
CA VAL A 306 -108.70 -45.54 25.51
C VAL A 306 -107.39 -46.32 25.54
N SER A 307 -107.44 -47.66 25.58
CA SER A 307 -106.25 -48.52 25.50
C SER A 307 -105.51 -48.35 24.17
N THR A 308 -106.26 -48.28 23.05
CA THR A 308 -105.71 -48.02 21.71
C THR A 308 -105.08 -46.63 21.60
N GLU A 309 -105.74 -45.60 22.16
CA GLU A 309 -105.21 -44.23 22.19
C GLU A 309 -103.94 -44.13 23.03
N LEU A 310 -103.89 -44.80 24.19
CA LEU A 310 -102.69 -44.90 25.03
C LEU A 310 -101.55 -45.64 24.33
N ALA A 311 -101.82 -46.75 23.63
CA ALA A 311 -100.82 -47.47 22.85
C ALA A 311 -100.23 -46.60 21.73
N ASN A 312 -101.08 -45.86 20.99
CA ASN A 312 -100.65 -44.93 19.95
C ASN A 312 -99.82 -43.76 20.52
N LYS A 313 -100.22 -43.20 21.67
CA LYS A 313 -99.47 -42.17 22.39
C LYS A 313 -98.11 -42.67 22.89
N LEU A 314 -98.05 -43.91 23.38
CA LEU A 314 -96.80 -44.55 23.82
C LEU A 314 -95.86 -44.75 22.63
N ALA A 315 -96.34 -45.33 21.52
CA ALA A 315 -95.54 -45.53 20.30
C ALA A 315 -95.00 -44.21 19.73
N ALA A 316 -95.82 -43.15 19.70
CA ALA A 316 -95.39 -41.81 19.29
C ALA A 316 -94.28 -41.25 20.19
N LYS A 317 -94.39 -41.45 21.52
CA LYS A 317 -93.35 -41.02 22.48
C LYS A 317 -92.07 -41.86 22.42
N THR A 318 -92.15 -43.15 22.08
CA THR A 318 -90.97 -43.98 21.79
C THR A 318 -90.24 -43.47 20.55
N ALA A 319 -90.93 -43.20 19.45
CA ALA A 319 -90.32 -42.66 18.23
C ALA A 319 -89.71 -41.25 18.45
N GLU A 320 -90.33 -40.41 19.28
CA GLU A 320 -89.78 -39.13 19.71
C GLU A 320 -88.50 -39.30 20.53
N ALA A 321 -88.47 -40.27 21.47
CA ALA A 321 -87.29 -40.59 22.26
C ALA A 321 -86.13 -41.15 21.40
N GLU A 322 -86.41 -42.04 20.45
CA GLU A 322 -85.42 -42.56 19.50
C GLU A 322 -84.80 -41.43 18.67
N LYS A 323 -85.62 -40.49 18.17
CA LYS A 323 -85.14 -39.31 17.44
C LYS A 323 -84.29 -38.38 18.32
N LEU A 324 -84.66 -38.21 19.58
CA LEU A 324 -83.86 -37.44 20.55
C LEU A 324 -82.52 -38.14 20.84
N MET A 325 -82.49 -39.47 20.98
CA MET A 325 -81.24 -40.24 21.14
C MET A 325 -80.32 -40.11 19.91
N GLN A 326 -80.88 -40.16 18.69
CA GLN A 326 -80.11 -39.92 17.46
C GLN A 326 -79.52 -38.50 17.43
N ASN A 327 -80.30 -37.48 17.81
CA ASN A 327 -79.83 -36.11 17.90
C ASN A 327 -78.69 -35.97 18.93
N VAL A 328 -78.83 -36.55 20.14
CA VAL A 328 -77.77 -36.57 21.15
C VAL A 328 -76.51 -37.24 20.61
N GLY A 329 -76.63 -38.39 19.94
CA GLY A 329 -75.49 -39.07 19.31
C GLY A 329 -74.83 -38.31 18.15
N SER A 330 -75.53 -37.37 17.50
CA SER A 330 -74.93 -36.46 16.52
C SER A 330 -74.24 -35.25 17.16
N LEU A 331 -74.81 -34.71 18.25
CA LEU A 331 -74.22 -33.61 19.01
C LEU A 331 -72.92 -34.05 19.72
N ASP A 332 -72.90 -35.27 20.27
CA ASP A 332 -71.71 -35.85 20.92
C ASP A 332 -70.53 -35.94 19.93
N ARG A 333 -70.77 -36.41 18.70
CA ARG A 333 -69.76 -36.43 17.62
C ARG A 333 -69.29 -35.03 17.21
N LEU A 334 -70.19 -34.04 17.16
CA LEU A 334 -69.82 -32.65 16.88
C LEU A 334 -68.96 -32.06 18.00
N VAL A 335 -69.27 -32.35 19.27
CA VAL A 335 -68.47 -31.94 20.43
C VAL A 335 -67.08 -32.58 20.40
N GLU A 336 -66.97 -33.88 20.12
CA GLU A 336 -65.66 -34.54 19.98
C GLU A 336 -64.86 -34.04 18.76
N SER A 337 -65.52 -33.69 17.66
CA SER A 337 -64.86 -33.05 16.51
C SER A 337 -64.30 -31.66 16.90
N ALA A 338 -65.12 -30.82 17.54
CA ALA A 338 -64.71 -29.49 17.97
C ALA A 338 -63.60 -29.51 19.02
N LYS A 339 -63.58 -30.50 19.92
CA LYS A 339 -62.48 -30.72 20.87
C LYS A 339 -61.16 -31.01 20.17
N ARG A 340 -61.17 -31.83 19.11
CA ARG A 340 -59.95 -32.16 18.34
C ARG A 340 -59.43 -30.94 17.57
N GLU A 341 -60.31 -30.25 16.85
CA GLU A 341 -59.97 -29.02 16.14
C GLU A 341 -59.42 -27.95 17.09
N MET A 342 -60.01 -27.80 18.28
CA MET A 342 -59.50 -26.88 19.30
C MET A 342 -58.13 -27.30 19.87
N ALA A 343 -57.88 -28.60 20.04
CA ALA A 343 -56.57 -29.10 20.48
C ALA A 343 -55.49 -28.93 19.41
N GLU A 344 -55.82 -29.16 18.13
CA GLU A 344 -54.96 -28.90 16.98
C GLU A 344 -54.62 -27.41 16.87
N LYS A 345 -55.62 -26.52 17.02
CA LYS A 345 -55.40 -25.06 17.01
C LYS A 345 -54.58 -24.56 18.20
N LEU A 346 -54.68 -25.19 19.38
CA LEU A 346 -53.80 -24.87 20.51
C LEU A 346 -52.34 -25.27 20.23
N ALA A 347 -52.10 -26.47 19.68
CA ALA A 347 -50.76 -26.90 19.29
C ALA A 347 -50.14 -26.01 18.19
N GLU A 348 -50.95 -25.54 17.23
CA GLU A 348 -50.54 -24.56 16.22
C GLU A 348 -50.16 -23.20 16.83
N ILE A 349 -50.90 -22.72 17.83
CA ILE A 349 -50.58 -21.49 18.57
C ILE A 349 -49.28 -21.64 19.37
N ASP A 350 -49.07 -22.77 20.04
CA ASP A 350 -47.84 -23.04 20.79
C ASP A 350 -46.61 -23.09 19.85
N GLN A 351 -46.74 -23.76 18.70
CA GLN A 351 -45.69 -23.81 17.67
C GLN A 351 -45.38 -22.42 17.10
N LEU A 352 -46.39 -21.65 16.69
CA LEU A 352 -46.23 -20.28 16.19
C LEU A 352 -45.61 -19.35 17.25
N THR A 353 -45.88 -19.58 18.53
CA THR A 353 -45.27 -18.84 19.65
C THR A 353 -43.79 -19.18 19.79
N ALA A 354 -43.41 -20.44 19.65
CA ALA A 354 -42.01 -20.88 19.68
C ALA A 354 -41.23 -20.36 18.46
N ASP A 355 -41.80 -20.45 17.26
CA ASP A 355 -41.18 -19.95 16.02
C ASP A 355 -41.01 -18.43 16.06
N LYS A 356 -41.99 -17.69 16.59
CA LYS A 356 -41.85 -16.25 16.81
C LYS A 356 -40.70 -15.95 17.78
N ALA A 357 -40.59 -16.67 18.90
CA ALA A 357 -39.50 -16.46 19.86
C ALA A 357 -38.11 -16.75 19.25
N LYS A 358 -38.01 -17.72 18.33
CA LYS A 358 -36.80 -17.98 17.54
C LYS A 358 -36.47 -16.81 16.61
N VAL A 359 -37.46 -16.30 15.87
CA VAL A 359 -37.27 -15.15 14.95
C VAL A 359 -36.92 -13.87 15.71
N ASP A 360 -37.56 -13.59 16.85
CA ASP A 360 -37.24 -12.44 17.70
C ASP A 360 -35.77 -12.50 18.21
N ALA A 361 -35.25 -13.71 18.50
CA ALA A 361 -33.85 -13.92 18.89
C ALA A 361 -32.85 -13.82 17.71
N GLU A 362 -33.20 -14.36 16.54
CA GLU A 362 -32.41 -14.22 15.31
C GLU A 362 -32.31 -12.75 14.86
N LEU A 363 -33.40 -11.99 14.99
CA LEU A 363 -33.45 -10.55 14.74
C LEU A 363 -32.53 -9.77 15.70
N ALA A 364 -32.50 -10.13 16.99
CA ALA A 364 -31.61 -9.51 17.96
C ALA A 364 -30.13 -9.72 17.58
N ALA A 365 -29.74 -10.97 17.29
CA ALA A 365 -28.37 -11.32 16.88
C ALA A 365 -27.96 -10.65 15.56
N ALA A 366 -28.89 -10.48 14.61
CA ALA A 366 -28.65 -9.73 13.38
C ALA A 366 -28.40 -8.24 13.65
N ASN A 367 -29.17 -7.61 14.55
CA ASN A 367 -28.96 -6.21 14.93
C ASN A 367 -27.62 -5.98 15.65
N ASP A 368 -27.21 -6.87 16.57
CA ASP A 368 -25.89 -6.82 17.21
C ASP A 368 -24.76 -6.94 16.17
N THR A 369 -24.93 -7.81 15.17
CA THR A 369 -23.98 -7.97 14.06
C THR A 369 -23.88 -6.68 13.23
N ILE A 370 -25.01 -6.05 12.89
CA ILE A 370 -25.06 -4.77 12.19
C ILE A 370 -24.35 -3.67 12.99
N ALA A 371 -24.53 -3.63 14.31
CA ALA A 371 -23.84 -2.66 15.17
C ALA A 371 -22.31 -2.86 15.20
N SER A 372 -21.81 -4.11 15.18
CA SER A 372 -20.37 -4.38 15.06
C SER A 372 -19.82 -3.91 13.71
N LEU A 373 -20.49 -4.26 12.61
CA LEU A 373 -20.08 -3.88 11.26
C LEU A 373 -20.08 -2.36 11.06
N GLN A 374 -21.03 -1.62 11.66
CA GLN A 374 -21.02 -0.16 11.67
C GLN A 374 -19.80 0.41 12.44
N SER A 375 -19.43 -0.19 13.58
CA SER A 375 -18.25 0.19 14.36
C SER A 375 -16.94 -0.08 13.60
N GLU A 376 -16.86 -1.18 12.87
CA GLU A 376 -15.73 -1.54 12.01
C GLU A 376 -15.62 -0.64 10.78
N LEU A 377 -16.74 -0.29 10.15
CA LEU A 377 -16.79 0.66 9.03
C LEU A 377 -16.27 2.05 9.41
N GLU A 378 -16.61 2.57 10.58
CA GLU A 378 -16.09 3.86 11.05
C GLU A 378 -14.58 3.80 11.39
N LYS A 379 -14.07 2.69 11.95
CA LYS A 379 -12.62 2.50 12.10
C LYS A 379 -11.90 2.54 10.74
N ALA A 380 -12.38 1.74 9.77
CA ALA A 380 -11.80 1.67 8.43
C ALA A 380 -11.77 3.05 7.74
N LYS A 381 -12.82 3.87 7.90
CA LYS A 381 -12.82 5.27 7.43
C LYS A 381 -11.72 6.11 8.09
N THR A 382 -11.52 5.99 9.41
CA THR A 382 -10.45 6.73 10.10
C THR A 382 -9.05 6.27 9.71
N GLU A 383 -8.85 4.98 9.48
CA GLU A 383 -7.57 4.41 9.03
C GLU A 383 -7.24 4.81 7.59
N LEU A 384 -8.24 4.84 6.70
CA LEU A 384 -8.11 5.38 5.34
C LEU A 384 -7.68 6.86 5.37
N ALA A 385 -8.36 7.70 6.16
CA ALA A 385 -8.05 9.13 6.29
C ALA A 385 -6.67 9.40 6.94
N VAL A 386 -6.12 8.45 7.70
CA VAL A 386 -4.72 8.50 8.17
C VAL A 386 -3.76 8.10 7.04
N SER A 387 -4.07 7.04 6.30
CA SER A 387 -3.26 6.57 5.17
C SER A 387 -3.14 7.61 4.05
N GLU A 388 -4.23 8.31 3.70
CA GLU A 388 -4.23 9.42 2.75
C GLU A 388 -3.28 10.56 3.17
N ARG A 389 -3.26 10.90 4.47
CA ARG A 389 -2.35 11.92 5.02
C ARG A 389 -0.89 11.49 4.98
N LEU A 390 -0.60 10.21 5.23
CA LEU A 390 0.75 9.64 5.12
C LEU A 390 1.24 9.64 3.66
N ILE A 391 0.38 9.28 2.71
CA ILE A 391 0.66 9.36 1.26
C ILE A 391 0.95 10.81 0.84
N GLU A 392 0.14 11.76 1.30
CA GLU A 392 0.36 13.19 1.02
C GLU A 392 1.64 13.73 1.66
N SER A 393 2.01 13.26 2.86
CA SER A 393 3.29 13.58 3.49
C SER A 393 4.48 13.03 2.68
N GLY A 394 4.44 11.76 2.30
CA GLY A 394 5.49 11.11 1.52
C GLY A 394 5.69 11.75 0.14
N LYS A 395 4.61 12.18 -0.53
CA LYS A 395 4.69 12.97 -1.79
C LYS A 395 5.47 14.28 -1.61
N ARG A 396 5.27 14.98 -0.49
CA ARG A 396 5.97 16.24 -0.18
C ARG A 396 7.44 16.00 0.12
N GLU A 397 7.74 14.94 0.86
CA GLU A 397 9.12 14.53 1.17
C GLU A 397 9.89 14.13 -0.10
N ILE A 398 9.29 13.33 -0.99
CA ILE A 398 9.86 13.00 -2.31
C ILE A 398 10.10 14.28 -3.14
N ALA A 399 9.13 15.21 -3.18
CA ALA A 399 9.27 16.46 -3.91
C ALA A 399 10.37 17.39 -3.36
N GLU A 400 10.65 17.33 -2.05
CA GLU A 400 11.74 18.10 -1.43
C GLU A 400 13.11 17.42 -1.64
N LEU A 401 13.18 16.09 -1.50
CA LEU A 401 14.38 15.31 -1.83
C LEU A 401 14.79 15.47 -3.30
N GLN A 402 13.83 15.58 -4.23
CA GLN A 402 14.13 15.88 -5.63
C GLN A 402 14.81 17.25 -5.79
N LYS A 403 14.31 18.32 -5.16
CA LYS A 403 14.97 19.64 -5.20
C LYS A 403 16.38 19.60 -4.61
N GLN A 404 16.58 18.85 -3.53
CA GLN A 404 17.88 18.71 -2.89
C GLN A 404 18.86 17.96 -3.80
N LYS A 405 18.39 16.92 -4.51
CA LYS A 405 19.16 16.25 -5.56
C LYS A 405 19.52 17.22 -6.69
N ASP A 406 18.54 17.92 -7.28
CA ASP A 406 18.75 18.84 -8.40
C ASP A 406 19.75 19.97 -8.03
N ALA A 407 19.68 20.47 -6.79
CA ALA A 407 20.62 21.45 -6.26
C ALA A 407 22.04 20.85 -6.05
N SER A 408 22.14 19.60 -5.60
CA SER A 408 23.40 18.90 -5.40
C SER A 408 24.09 18.52 -6.73
N ASP A 409 23.32 18.10 -7.73
CA ASP A 409 23.83 17.82 -9.08
C ASP A 409 24.42 19.09 -9.71
N LYS A 410 23.71 20.22 -9.61
CA LYS A 410 24.21 21.52 -10.07
C LYS A 410 25.48 21.97 -9.32
N ALA A 411 25.55 21.75 -8.01
CA ALA A 411 26.76 22.04 -7.23
C ALA A 411 27.94 21.13 -7.64
N LEU A 412 27.67 19.89 -8.05
CA LEU A 412 28.67 18.98 -8.60
C LEU A 412 29.18 19.45 -9.97
N GLU A 413 28.30 19.89 -10.87
CA GLU A 413 28.67 20.49 -12.17
C GLU A 413 29.54 21.75 -11.99
N GLU A 414 29.15 22.67 -11.11
CA GLU A 414 29.93 23.88 -10.79
C GLU A 414 31.30 23.53 -10.20
N SER A 415 31.39 22.48 -9.39
CA SER A 415 32.65 21.97 -8.83
C SER A 415 33.55 21.34 -9.91
N GLN A 416 33.00 20.49 -10.78
CA GLN A 416 33.73 19.85 -11.88
C GLN A 416 34.28 20.87 -12.88
N ALA A 417 33.49 21.89 -13.23
CA ALA A 417 33.93 22.99 -14.08
C ALA A 417 35.15 23.72 -13.49
N LYS A 418 35.14 23.95 -12.17
CA LYS A 418 36.25 24.61 -11.45
C LYS A 418 37.49 23.72 -11.33
N VAL A 419 37.34 22.39 -11.20
CA VAL A 419 38.48 21.47 -11.28
C VAL A 419 39.14 21.55 -12.65
N ALA A 420 38.36 21.51 -13.74
CA ALA A 420 38.88 21.60 -15.12
C ALA A 420 39.46 22.99 -15.47
N GLU A 421 39.16 24.03 -14.70
CA GLU A 421 39.81 25.34 -14.76
C GLU A 421 41.17 25.30 -14.05
N LEU A 422 41.21 24.82 -12.80
CA LEU A 422 42.44 24.67 -12.02
C LEU A 422 43.46 23.73 -12.67
N GLU A 423 43.02 22.66 -13.33
CA GLU A 423 43.90 21.77 -14.11
C GLU A 423 44.62 22.52 -15.25
N LYS A 424 43.95 23.46 -15.93
CA LYS A 424 44.57 24.29 -16.97
C LYS A 424 45.55 25.29 -16.39
N GLU A 425 45.23 25.91 -15.26
CA GLU A 425 46.17 26.79 -14.55
C GLU A 425 47.43 26.02 -14.11
N VAL A 426 47.29 24.79 -13.64
CA VAL A 426 48.39 23.91 -13.25
C VAL A 426 49.28 23.53 -14.45
N GLU A 427 48.72 23.18 -15.61
CA GLU A 427 49.53 22.91 -16.80
C GLU A 427 50.21 24.17 -17.37
N ALA A 428 49.53 25.33 -17.31
CA ALA A 428 50.15 26.61 -17.68
C ALA A 428 51.34 26.96 -16.77
N ALA A 429 51.18 26.84 -15.45
CA ALA A 429 52.24 27.07 -14.49
C ALA A 429 53.40 26.06 -14.63
N LYS A 430 53.14 24.80 -14.98
CA LYS A 430 54.19 23.82 -15.31
C LYS A 430 54.98 24.23 -16.55
N ALA A 431 54.32 24.74 -17.59
CA ALA A 431 54.98 25.23 -18.80
C ALA A 431 55.86 26.46 -18.52
N GLU A 432 55.36 27.42 -17.73
CA GLU A 432 56.15 28.60 -17.29
C GLU A 432 57.38 28.17 -16.46
N VAL A 433 57.22 27.23 -15.51
CA VAL A 433 58.34 26.68 -14.73
C VAL A 433 59.35 25.92 -15.60
N ALA A 434 58.93 25.32 -16.71
CA ALA A 434 59.83 24.67 -17.67
C ALA A 434 60.63 25.71 -18.49
N ASP A 435 59.97 26.76 -18.99
CA ASP A 435 60.62 27.85 -19.72
C ASP A 435 61.61 28.63 -18.84
N LEU A 436 61.20 29.01 -17.63
CA LEU A 436 62.08 29.69 -16.66
C LEU A 436 63.33 28.87 -16.31
N LYS A 437 63.23 27.53 -16.27
CA LYS A 437 64.40 26.64 -16.11
C LYS A 437 65.31 26.64 -17.33
N ALA A 438 64.76 26.66 -18.54
CA ALA A 438 65.54 26.76 -19.77
C ALA A 438 66.25 28.13 -19.89
N GLN A 439 65.56 29.22 -19.53
CA GLN A 439 66.17 30.56 -19.43
C GLN A 439 67.30 30.60 -18.40
N LEU A 440 67.09 29.98 -17.22
CA LEU A 440 68.11 29.92 -16.16
C LEU A 440 69.36 29.15 -16.59
N ALA A 441 69.19 27.95 -17.17
CA ALA A 441 70.32 27.16 -17.68
C ALA A 441 71.13 27.94 -18.75
N LYS A 442 70.45 28.63 -19.68
CA LYS A 442 71.11 29.49 -20.65
C LYS A 442 71.88 30.65 -19.99
N LYS A 443 71.35 31.22 -18.91
CA LYS A 443 72.04 32.28 -18.14
C LYS A 443 73.25 31.76 -17.38
N GLU A 444 73.24 30.50 -16.95
CA GLU A 444 74.42 29.84 -16.37
C GLU A 444 75.51 29.60 -17.43
N GLU A 445 75.14 29.18 -18.65
CA GLU A 445 76.07 29.06 -19.79
C GLU A 445 76.68 30.42 -20.19
N GLU A 446 75.86 31.46 -20.33
CA GLU A 446 76.31 32.84 -20.62
C GLU A 446 77.27 33.35 -19.54
N LEU A 447 76.97 33.11 -18.25
CA LEU A 447 77.82 33.49 -17.12
C LEU A 447 79.17 32.76 -17.13
N GLU A 448 79.17 31.46 -17.45
CA GLU A 448 80.39 30.64 -17.51
C GLU A 448 81.29 31.00 -18.71
N ALA A 449 80.69 31.42 -19.84
CA ALA A 449 81.43 31.99 -20.96
C ALA A 449 82.11 33.32 -20.57
N VAL A 450 81.39 34.22 -19.90
CA VAL A 450 81.92 35.52 -19.44
C VAL A 450 83.04 35.35 -18.40
N LYS A 451 83.00 34.34 -17.52
CA LYS A 451 84.14 34.01 -16.63
C LYS A 451 85.40 33.66 -17.43
N LYS A 452 85.29 32.79 -18.43
CA LYS A 452 86.43 32.35 -19.26
C LYS A 452 87.00 33.48 -20.11
N GLU A 453 86.14 34.38 -20.61
CA GLU A 453 86.58 35.61 -21.27
C GLU A 453 87.34 36.53 -20.31
N LYS A 454 86.82 36.73 -19.08
CA LYS A 454 87.52 37.49 -18.04
C LYS A 454 88.89 36.90 -17.70
N GLU A 455 88.98 35.59 -17.48
CA GLU A 455 90.24 34.89 -17.19
C GLU A 455 91.26 35.04 -18.34
N ALA A 456 90.80 34.94 -19.59
CA ALA A 456 91.64 35.15 -20.76
C ALA A 456 92.13 36.61 -20.89
N LEU A 457 91.27 37.59 -20.58
CA LEU A 457 91.63 39.01 -20.54
C LEU A 457 92.62 39.33 -19.41
N GLU A 458 92.43 38.75 -18.22
CA GLU A 458 93.36 38.91 -17.09
C GLU A 458 94.74 38.29 -17.40
N ALA A 459 94.79 37.11 -18.01
CA ALA A 459 96.03 36.50 -18.48
C ALA A 459 96.75 37.37 -19.53
N LYS A 460 96.00 37.94 -20.48
CA LYS A 460 96.54 38.84 -21.51
C LYS A 460 97.02 40.18 -20.96
N ILE A 461 96.41 40.68 -19.89
CA ILE A 461 96.88 41.85 -19.15
C ILE A 461 98.23 41.55 -18.47
N GLU A 462 98.43 40.38 -17.87
CA GLU A 462 99.73 39.98 -17.30
C GLU A 462 100.81 39.75 -18.35
N GLU A 463 100.46 39.21 -19.53
CA GLU A 463 101.38 39.12 -20.67
C GLU A 463 101.83 40.52 -21.14
N LEU A 464 100.89 41.45 -21.33
CA LEU A 464 101.19 42.83 -21.73
C LEU A 464 102.03 43.58 -20.67
N LYS A 465 101.79 43.34 -19.37
CA LYS A 465 102.63 43.89 -18.29
C LYS A 465 104.07 43.40 -18.38
N LYS A 466 104.29 42.10 -18.67
CA LYS A 466 105.63 41.53 -18.85
C LYS A 466 106.33 42.12 -20.07
N ALA A 467 105.66 42.16 -21.22
CA ALA A 467 106.19 42.77 -22.43
C ALA A 467 106.58 44.25 -22.21
N HIS A 468 105.72 45.03 -21.54
CA HIS A 468 106.01 46.42 -21.20
C HIS A 468 107.16 46.57 -20.19
N ALA A 469 107.33 45.64 -19.26
CA ALA A 469 108.48 45.62 -18.34
C ALA A 469 109.80 45.32 -19.09
N GLU A 470 109.78 44.42 -20.08
CA GLU A 470 110.94 44.18 -20.96
C GLU A 470 111.26 45.40 -21.85
N GLU A 471 110.25 46.02 -22.45
CA GLU A 471 110.38 47.28 -23.22
C GLU A 471 111.03 48.38 -22.36
N LEU A 472 110.55 48.59 -21.13
CA LEU A 472 111.14 49.54 -20.18
C LEU A 472 112.59 49.18 -19.80
N SER A 473 112.92 47.89 -19.73
CA SER A 473 114.29 47.43 -19.46
C SER A 473 115.22 47.74 -20.65
N LYS A 474 114.80 47.41 -21.87
CA LYS A 474 115.51 47.73 -23.13
C LYS A 474 115.70 49.24 -23.28
N LEU A 475 114.67 50.03 -22.97
CA LEU A 475 114.72 51.49 -23.07
C LEU A 475 115.69 52.11 -22.06
N LYS A 476 115.76 51.59 -20.82
CA LYS A 476 116.78 51.98 -19.84
C LYS A 476 118.18 51.61 -20.30
N GLU A 477 118.38 50.41 -20.84
CA GLU A 477 119.68 49.98 -21.36
C GLU A 477 120.14 50.85 -22.55
N MET A 478 119.21 51.29 -23.41
CA MET A 478 119.49 52.27 -24.47
C MET A 478 119.78 53.68 -23.93
N LEU A 479 119.20 54.08 -22.80
CA LEU A 479 119.48 55.36 -22.15
C LEU A 479 120.88 55.36 -21.53
N GLU A 480 121.22 54.34 -20.75
CA GLU A 480 122.57 54.13 -20.19
C GLU A 480 123.65 54.16 -21.28
N LYS A 481 123.41 53.50 -22.42
CA LYS A 481 124.32 53.53 -23.58
C LYS A 481 124.43 54.92 -24.21
N LYS A 482 123.36 55.71 -24.23
CA LYS A 482 123.40 57.12 -24.68
C LYS A 482 124.12 58.02 -23.68
N ASP A 483 123.98 57.79 -22.38
CA ASP A 483 124.62 58.60 -21.35
C ASP A 483 126.11 58.30 -21.24
N HIS A 484 126.53 57.05 -21.46
CA HIS A 484 127.95 56.72 -21.71
C HIS A 484 128.47 57.42 -22.97
N ALA A 485 127.78 57.31 -24.10
CA ALA A 485 128.21 57.98 -25.34
C ALA A 485 128.24 59.52 -25.22
N ASN A 486 127.32 60.11 -24.44
CA ASN A 486 127.34 61.54 -24.10
C ASN A 486 128.53 61.88 -23.19
N ALA A 487 128.86 61.03 -22.21
CA ALA A 487 130.03 61.22 -21.35
C ALA A 487 131.35 61.14 -22.14
N ASP A 488 131.47 60.18 -23.07
CA ASP A 488 132.60 60.04 -23.99
C ASP A 488 132.72 61.28 -24.91
N LEU A 489 131.61 61.71 -25.53
CA LEU A 489 131.57 62.94 -26.33
C LEU A 489 131.91 64.19 -25.52
N GLN A 490 131.47 64.27 -24.26
CA GLN A 490 131.76 65.41 -23.38
C GLN A 490 133.24 65.41 -22.93
N ALA A 491 133.82 64.23 -22.70
CA ALA A 491 135.25 64.08 -22.45
C ALA A 491 136.07 64.51 -23.68
N GLU A 492 135.67 64.11 -24.89
CA GLU A 492 136.34 64.50 -26.13
C GLU A 492 136.15 66.01 -26.44
N ILE A 493 134.98 66.58 -26.16
CA ILE A 493 134.76 68.05 -26.22
C ILE A 493 135.69 68.78 -25.25
N ASN A 494 135.92 68.24 -24.04
CA ASN A 494 136.84 68.85 -23.07
C ASN A 494 138.30 68.69 -23.50
N ARG A 495 138.69 67.53 -24.05
CA ARG A 495 140.00 67.30 -24.67
C ARG A 495 140.27 68.31 -25.80
N LEU A 496 139.34 68.44 -26.73
CA LEU A 496 139.43 69.37 -27.87
C LEU A 496 139.47 70.84 -27.41
N LYS A 497 138.70 71.22 -26.37
CA LYS A 497 138.80 72.56 -25.75
C LYS A 497 140.18 72.83 -25.16
N GLN A 498 140.77 71.85 -24.49
CA GLN A 498 142.11 71.98 -23.90
C GLN A 498 143.19 72.08 -24.99
N GLU A 499 143.14 71.21 -25.99
CA GLU A 499 144.03 71.26 -27.15
C GLU A 499 143.91 72.59 -27.92
N LEU A 500 142.69 73.12 -28.07
CA LEU A 500 142.43 74.42 -28.69
C LEU A 500 142.94 75.59 -27.84
N ALA A 501 142.85 75.51 -26.50
CA ALA A 501 143.42 76.49 -25.59
C ALA A 501 144.96 76.52 -25.66
N ASP A 502 145.61 75.35 -25.68
CA ASP A 502 147.06 75.24 -25.87
C ASP A 502 147.49 75.74 -27.26
N ARG A 503 146.68 75.52 -28.30
CA ARG A 503 146.91 76.02 -29.65
C ARG A 503 146.76 77.54 -29.75
N ILE A 504 145.80 78.15 -29.07
CA ILE A 504 145.69 79.61 -28.89
C ILE A 504 146.95 80.15 -28.19
N LYS A 505 147.47 79.43 -27.19
CA LYS A 505 148.69 79.79 -26.46
C LYS A 505 149.97 79.73 -27.32
N SER A 506 149.94 78.99 -28.43
CA SER A 506 151.06 78.84 -29.38
C SER A 506 151.11 79.90 -30.49
N LEU A 507 150.03 80.65 -30.72
CA LEU A 507 149.92 81.60 -31.84
C LEU A 507 150.15 83.04 -31.36
N SER A 508 151.41 83.46 -31.50
CA SER A 508 151.91 84.77 -31.07
C SER A 508 151.37 85.97 -31.87
N GLN A 509 151.52 87.15 -31.27
CA GLN A 509 151.62 88.49 -31.84
C GLN A 509 151.44 88.66 -33.36
N GLY A 510 150.42 89.43 -33.75
CA GLY A 510 150.40 90.19 -35.01
C GLY A 510 149.37 89.74 -36.06
N GLY A 511 148.97 90.68 -36.91
CA GLY A 511 148.10 90.43 -38.07
C GLY A 511 146.60 90.64 -37.82
N ARG A 512 146.05 91.74 -38.36
CA ARG A 512 144.60 92.02 -38.44
C ARG A 512 144.24 92.21 -39.91
N ALA A 513 143.41 91.35 -40.50
CA ALA A 513 142.93 91.50 -41.88
C ALA A 513 141.62 90.73 -42.13
N SER A 514 140.93 91.17 -43.19
CA SER A 514 139.79 90.55 -43.91
C SER A 514 138.46 90.30 -43.18
N GLN A 515 137.38 90.60 -43.92
CA GLN A 515 135.97 90.32 -43.60
C GLN A 515 135.21 90.20 -44.94
N ALA A 516 134.04 89.54 -44.93
CA ALA A 516 133.07 89.36 -46.03
C ALA A 516 133.42 88.36 -47.15
N ASN A 517 132.77 87.19 -47.10
CA ASN A 517 131.72 86.86 -48.08
C ASN A 517 130.77 85.76 -47.51
N PRO A 518 129.44 85.83 -47.69
CA PRO A 518 128.50 84.79 -47.24
C PRO A 518 128.00 83.89 -48.40
N GLY A 519 127.62 82.64 -48.12
CA GLY A 519 126.94 81.81 -49.12
C GLY A 519 126.65 80.35 -48.72
N THR A 520 125.65 79.77 -49.39
CA THR A 520 125.20 78.36 -49.40
C THR A 520 124.63 77.79 -48.09
N THR A 521 123.31 77.57 -48.07
CA THR A 521 122.62 76.60 -47.22
C THR A 521 122.58 75.22 -47.90
N THR A 522 122.58 74.15 -47.11
CA THR A 522 122.65 72.76 -47.61
C THR A 522 121.29 72.18 -48.03
N ALA A 523 121.35 71.17 -48.90
CA ALA A 523 120.21 70.36 -49.35
C ALA A 523 120.55 68.86 -49.23
N LYS A 524 119.55 68.00 -49.49
CA LYS A 524 119.57 66.52 -49.44
C LYS A 524 119.62 65.89 -48.03
N ALA A 525 119.29 64.60 -47.85
CA ALA A 525 118.28 63.74 -48.51
C ALA A 525 118.21 62.37 -47.79
N GLY A 526 117.04 61.72 -47.89
CA GLY A 526 116.85 60.27 -47.78
C GLY A 526 116.47 59.70 -46.40
N GLN A 527 115.96 58.47 -46.26
CA GLN A 527 115.08 57.65 -47.14
C GLN A 527 114.73 56.31 -46.43
N LEU A 528 113.43 55.98 -46.45
CA LEU A 528 112.71 54.69 -46.19
C LEU A 528 113.49 53.36 -46.06
N PRO A 529 112.99 52.39 -45.26
CA PRO A 529 111.90 51.46 -45.65
C PRO A 529 110.54 51.76 -44.94
N SER A 530 109.33 51.27 -45.33
CA SER A 530 108.82 50.07 -46.04
C SER A 530 108.77 48.79 -45.16
N THR A 531 107.74 47.94 -45.14
CA THR A 531 106.48 47.78 -45.94
C THR A 531 105.21 48.20 -45.13
N GLY A 532 103.96 47.68 -45.20
CA GLY A 532 103.34 46.53 -45.93
C GLY A 532 101.81 46.37 -45.70
N GLU A 533 101.28 45.17 -45.92
CA GLU A 533 99.84 44.76 -45.97
C GLU A 533 99.49 43.75 -44.84
N SER A 534 98.26 43.35 -44.45
CA SER A 534 96.85 43.53 -44.90
C SER A 534 95.92 43.53 -43.62
N ALA A 535 94.61 43.16 -43.49
CA ALA A 535 93.59 42.46 -44.31
C ALA A 535 92.13 42.72 -43.80
N ASN A 536 91.16 41.91 -44.28
CA ASN A 536 89.73 41.75 -43.90
C ASN A 536 89.46 40.22 -43.69
N PRO A 537 88.35 39.67 -43.12
CA PRO A 537 86.93 40.01 -43.43
C PRO A 537 85.81 39.74 -42.35
N PHE A 538 84.54 39.97 -42.74
CA PHE A 538 83.25 39.63 -42.08
C PHE A 538 82.90 40.40 -40.77
N PHE A 539 81.64 40.59 -40.34
CA PHE A 539 80.33 40.03 -40.74
C PHE A 539 79.22 41.10 -40.91
N THR A 540 78.15 40.74 -41.62
CA THR A 540 76.90 41.52 -41.75
C THR A 540 75.87 41.13 -40.68
N ILE A 541 75.13 42.08 -40.10
CA ILE A 541 73.83 41.84 -39.45
C ILE A 541 72.82 42.89 -39.95
N ALA A 542 71.57 42.47 -40.18
CA ALA A 542 70.51 43.27 -40.77
C ALA A 542 69.54 43.86 -39.72
N ALA A 543 68.57 44.65 -40.18
CA ALA A 543 67.57 45.32 -39.34
C ALA A 543 66.64 44.34 -38.60
N LEU A 544 66.13 44.77 -37.44
CA LEU A 544 65.02 44.12 -36.73
C LEU A 544 63.81 45.05 -36.70
N THR A 545 62.69 44.59 -37.28
CA THR A 545 61.41 45.31 -37.30
C THR A 545 60.62 45.00 -36.02
N VAL A 546 60.13 46.03 -35.31
CA VAL A 546 59.13 45.85 -34.26
C VAL A 546 57.75 46.16 -34.85
N ILE A 547 56.92 45.12 -34.99
CA ILE A 547 55.53 45.22 -35.45
C ILE A 547 54.61 45.36 -34.23
N ALA A 548 53.60 46.22 -34.33
CA ALA A 548 52.60 46.39 -33.29
C ALA A 548 51.60 45.22 -33.24
N GLY A 549 51.39 44.65 -32.04
CA GLY A 549 50.28 43.74 -31.74
C GLY A 549 49.21 44.47 -30.92
N ALA A 550 47.96 44.45 -31.37
CA ALA A 550 46.88 45.22 -30.75
C ALA A 550 46.28 44.54 -29.52
N GLY A 551 46.18 45.26 -28.40
CA GLY A 551 45.42 44.82 -27.23
C GLY A 551 43.91 45.08 -27.42
N MET A 552 43.12 44.04 -27.67
CA MET A 552 41.67 44.12 -27.61
C MET A 552 41.15 43.93 -26.18
N ALA A 553 40.79 45.04 -25.52
CA ALA A 553 40.05 45.00 -24.26
C ALA A 553 38.55 44.77 -24.54
N VAL A 554 38.04 43.58 -24.21
CA VAL A 554 36.59 43.29 -24.24
C VAL A 554 35.92 43.83 -22.97
N VAL A 555 34.69 44.33 -23.10
CA VAL A 555 34.03 45.17 -22.10
C VAL A 555 32.73 44.54 -21.59
N SER A 556 32.58 44.50 -20.25
CA SER A 556 31.32 44.32 -19.50
C SER A 556 30.62 42.94 -19.57
N PRO A 557 29.62 42.65 -18.69
CA PRO A 557 29.09 43.48 -17.59
C PRO A 557 29.16 42.84 -16.19
N LYS A 558 29.04 43.69 -15.14
CA LYS A 558 28.71 43.24 -13.78
C LYS A 558 27.25 42.76 -13.70
N ARG A 559 26.98 41.72 -12.90
CA ARG A 559 25.61 41.40 -12.47
C ARG A 559 25.04 42.55 -11.60
N LYS A 560 23.73 42.76 -11.68
CA LYS A 560 22.96 43.41 -10.61
C LYS A 560 22.40 42.34 -9.68
N GLU A 561 22.24 42.68 -8.41
CA GLU A 561 21.34 41.99 -7.49
C GLU A 561 19.92 42.53 -7.65
N ASN A 562 18.94 41.63 -7.52
CA ASN A 562 17.57 41.82 -7.03
C ASN A 562 16.86 40.45 -7.05
#